data_AF-A0A9E3X9Q2-F1
#
_entry.id   AF-A0A9E3X9Q2-F1
#
_cell.length_a   1.000
_cell.length_b   1.000
_cell.length_c   1.000
_cell.angle_alpha   90.00
_cell.angle_beta   90.00
_cell.angle_gamma   90.00
#
_symmetry.space_group_name_H-M   'P 1'
#
loop_
_entity.id
_entity.type
_entity.pdbx_description
1 polymer ?
#
loop_
_entity_poly.entity_id
_entity_poly.type
_entity_poly.pdbx_seq_one_letter_code
_entity_poly.pdbx_strand_id
1 'polypeptide(L)'
;MQKMLRITGLLFFAILILVEPSLEYPVDGYAESGIRRLERLRIRIDDSLRGFVPPKGGQKSINEIRLNFVDTTVAFRDSTPEPLAMLLDPLSQAPAAKPVHPPRLRLKNAADTLYSTLGIFPRANKELQQRLNALFANRDRSYSLALLEITPGQAPRYGGVREHLQYSPGSVGKLAIAVGIFEELSRLFPGDIEARKQLLRERMIVAENWIHHDDHGVPFYDIASGISAFRPIKEGDVFSLWEWIDHMISPSSNAAASTVWKEAMLIRHFGEHYPPSKEEENAFFDTTPKSVLSEMALSIVNDPLRRIGIAEADWRLGSFFTNTGQRRVPGGGGSFATPRGLLLFLLRLEQGRVIDEWSSLEIKRLMYMTEKRIRYASAPRLSDCAVYFKSGSLYRCQPEPGFQCGKYKGNRDNYMNSVAIVERPDGKIYLVALMSNVLRINSAVEHQTLATYIDRIIDQ
;
A
#
# COMPACT_ATOMS: atom_id res chain seq x y z
N MET A 1 50.66 -52.85 -43.62
CA MET A 1 51.66 -51.98 -42.96
C MET A 1 50.97 -51.04 -42.00
N GLN A 2 51.61 -50.72 -40.87
CA GLN A 2 51.07 -49.86 -39.81
C GLN A 2 50.91 -48.39 -40.21
N LYS A 3 49.93 -47.73 -39.58
CA LYS A 3 49.98 -46.39 -38.92
C LYS A 3 48.54 -46.07 -38.48
N MET A 4 48.14 -46.21 -37.20
CA MET A 4 48.38 -45.24 -36.11
C MET A 4 48.55 -43.81 -36.64
N LEU A 5 47.73 -42.82 -36.26
CA LEU A 5 47.54 -42.35 -34.88
C LEU A 5 46.45 -41.25 -34.82
N ARG A 6 46.00 -40.93 -33.59
CA ARG A 6 45.33 -39.68 -33.12
C ARG A 6 43.81 -39.66 -33.00
N ILE A 7 43.41 -40.14 -31.82
CA ILE A 7 42.35 -39.64 -30.94
C ILE A 7 42.02 -38.14 -31.14
N THR A 8 40.73 -37.85 -31.29
CA THR A 8 40.05 -36.71 -30.64
C THR A 8 38.67 -37.18 -30.21
N GLY A 9 38.53 -37.58 -28.94
CA GLY A 9 37.23 -37.91 -28.37
C GLY A 9 36.47 -36.62 -28.06
N LEU A 10 35.40 -36.34 -28.79
CA LEU A 10 34.40 -35.39 -28.32
C LEU A 10 33.63 -36.05 -27.18
N LEU A 11 33.94 -35.68 -25.93
CA LEU A 11 32.97 -35.80 -24.86
C LEU A 11 31.78 -34.89 -25.22
N PHE A 12 30.66 -35.48 -25.60
CA PHE A 12 29.38 -34.80 -25.59
C PHE A 12 29.00 -34.56 -24.13
N PHE A 13 29.46 -33.44 -23.57
CA PHE A 13 28.87 -32.90 -22.35
C PHE A 13 27.44 -32.47 -22.71
N ALA A 14 26.49 -33.36 -22.45
CA ALA A 14 25.09 -33.00 -22.42
C ALA A 14 24.92 -32.01 -21.26
N ILE A 15 25.02 -30.72 -21.56
CA ILE A 15 24.64 -29.66 -20.63
C ILE A 15 23.15 -29.84 -20.41
N LEU A 16 22.81 -30.48 -19.30
CA LEU A 16 21.45 -30.49 -18.78
C LEU A 16 21.16 -29.06 -18.32
N ILE A 17 20.69 -28.23 -19.27
CA ILE A 17 20.16 -26.91 -18.94
C ILE A 17 18.91 -27.19 -18.09
N LEU A 18 19.09 -27.14 -16.77
CA LEU A 18 18.01 -26.90 -15.84
C LEU A 18 17.47 -25.52 -16.18
N VAL A 19 16.47 -25.48 -17.05
CA VAL A 19 15.63 -24.31 -17.24
C VAL A 19 14.86 -24.18 -15.94
N GLU A 20 15.37 -23.35 -15.02
CA GLU A 20 14.59 -22.91 -13.88
C GLU A 20 13.30 -22.27 -14.42
N PRO A 21 12.13 -22.60 -13.86
CA PRO A 21 10.88 -22.00 -14.31
C PRO A 21 10.94 -20.49 -14.10
N SER A 22 10.74 -19.72 -15.17
CA SER A 22 10.68 -18.27 -15.10
C SER A 22 9.45 -17.85 -14.30
N LEU A 23 9.66 -17.46 -13.05
CA LEU A 23 8.63 -16.95 -12.16
C LEU A 23 8.53 -15.43 -12.34
N GLU A 24 7.33 -14.96 -12.71
CA GLU A 24 7.05 -13.68 -13.37
C GLU A 24 5.85 -12.95 -12.70
N TYR A 25 5.97 -11.62 -12.44
CA TYR A 25 5.10 -10.62 -11.73
C TYR A 25 5.66 -9.17 -11.52
N PRO A 26 5.59 -8.21 -12.48
CA PRO A 26 4.37 -7.92 -13.24
C PRO A 26 4.54 -7.44 -14.71
N VAL A 27 3.42 -7.03 -15.33
CA VAL A 27 3.12 -7.24 -16.77
C VAL A 27 3.07 -8.74 -17.04
N ASP A 28 4.21 -9.40 -16.91
CA ASP A 28 4.43 -10.86 -16.94
C ASP A 28 3.71 -11.63 -15.79
N GLY A 29 3.10 -10.90 -14.85
CA GLY A 29 2.56 -11.39 -13.59
C GLY A 29 1.38 -12.31 -13.52
N TYR A 30 0.88 -12.77 -14.65
CA TYR A 30 -0.16 -13.77 -14.60
C TYR A 30 0.35 -15.12 -14.05
N ALA A 31 1.59 -15.48 -14.37
CA ALA A 31 2.19 -16.77 -14.05
C ALA A 31 2.25 -17.05 -12.54
N GLU A 32 2.68 -16.10 -11.70
CA GLU A 32 2.76 -16.25 -10.24
C GLU A 32 1.40 -16.01 -9.54
N SER A 33 0.70 -14.92 -9.88
CA SER A 33 -0.46 -14.46 -9.08
C SER A 33 -1.82 -15.02 -9.49
N GLY A 34 -1.97 -15.44 -10.75
CA GLY A 34 -3.28 -15.72 -11.35
C GLY A 34 -4.16 -14.48 -11.59
N ILE A 35 -3.70 -13.25 -11.35
CA ILE A 35 -4.48 -12.02 -11.57
C ILE A 35 -4.73 -11.83 -13.07
N ARG A 36 -5.95 -12.12 -13.53
CA ARG A 36 -6.28 -12.26 -14.97
C ARG A 36 -6.02 -10.98 -15.77
N ARG A 37 -6.22 -9.81 -15.17
CA ARG A 37 -5.96 -8.52 -15.83
C ARG A 37 -4.48 -8.27 -16.18
N LEU A 38 -3.53 -9.02 -15.60
CA LEU A 38 -2.11 -8.92 -15.95
C LEU A 38 -1.81 -9.68 -17.23
N GLU A 39 -2.45 -10.83 -17.48
CA GLU A 39 -2.33 -11.53 -18.77
C GLU A 39 -2.80 -10.65 -19.94
N ARG A 40 -3.93 -9.97 -19.75
CA ARG A 40 -4.43 -8.94 -20.68
C ARG A 40 -3.42 -7.80 -20.89
N LEU A 41 -2.59 -7.49 -19.90
CA LEU A 41 -1.57 -6.44 -19.99
C LEU A 41 -0.34 -6.94 -20.73
N ARG A 42 0.12 -8.16 -20.45
CA ARG A 42 1.19 -8.87 -21.16
C ARG A 42 0.90 -8.95 -22.66
N ILE A 43 -0.24 -9.56 -23.04
CA ILE A 43 -0.67 -9.71 -24.44
C ILE A 43 -0.76 -8.34 -25.15
N ARG A 44 -1.13 -7.25 -24.45
CA ARG A 44 -1.15 -5.90 -25.05
C ARG A 44 0.23 -5.33 -25.35
N ILE A 45 1.22 -5.63 -24.51
CA ILE A 45 2.59 -5.17 -24.69
C ILE A 45 3.29 -6.01 -25.77
N ASP A 46 3.07 -7.32 -25.76
CA ASP A 46 3.68 -8.25 -26.71
C ASP A 46 3.08 -8.14 -28.13
N ASP A 47 1.75 -8.23 -28.27
CA ASP A 47 1.07 -8.32 -29.57
C ASP A 47 0.60 -6.96 -30.13
N SER A 48 0.95 -5.84 -29.48
CA SER A 48 0.57 -4.48 -29.88
C SER A 48 -0.95 -4.24 -30.06
N LEU A 49 -1.80 -4.99 -29.34
CA LEU A 49 -3.25 -4.87 -29.40
C LEU A 49 -3.74 -3.44 -29.09
N ARG A 50 -4.76 -2.97 -29.83
CA ARG A 50 -5.38 -1.65 -29.61
C ARG A 50 -5.88 -1.52 -28.16
N GLY A 51 -5.29 -0.62 -27.39
CA GLY A 51 -5.67 -0.38 -26.00
C GLY A 51 -4.78 0.62 -25.28
N PHE A 52 -5.01 0.77 -23.98
CA PHE A 52 -4.10 1.50 -23.11
C PHE A 52 -2.88 0.63 -22.80
N VAL A 53 -1.70 1.17 -23.13
CA VAL A 53 -0.39 0.65 -22.71
C VAL A 53 0.13 1.58 -21.60
N PRO A 54 0.68 1.07 -20.48
CA PRO A 54 1.31 1.89 -19.46
C PRO A 54 2.43 2.77 -20.05
N PRO A 55 2.72 3.96 -19.47
CA PRO A 55 3.90 4.72 -19.87
C PRO A 55 5.18 3.91 -19.61
N LYS A 56 6.31 4.25 -20.24
CA LYS A 56 7.55 3.45 -20.22
C LYS A 56 7.96 2.95 -18.83
N GLY A 57 7.97 3.82 -17.82
CA GLY A 57 8.33 3.42 -16.45
C GLY A 57 7.27 2.54 -15.75
N GLY A 58 6.14 2.25 -16.39
CA GLY A 58 5.07 1.35 -15.95
C GLY A 58 5.12 -0.04 -16.61
N GLN A 59 6.24 -0.40 -17.24
CA GLN A 59 6.44 -1.64 -18.00
C GLN A 59 7.57 -2.54 -17.44
N LYS A 60 7.94 -2.40 -16.17
CA LYS A 60 8.90 -3.30 -15.50
C LYS A 60 8.34 -4.72 -15.38
N SER A 61 9.25 -5.69 -15.40
CA SER A 61 9.08 -7.11 -14.99
C SER A 61 9.22 -7.30 -13.46
N ILE A 62 8.95 -8.50 -12.95
CA ILE A 62 9.08 -8.83 -11.50
C ILE A 62 10.45 -8.54 -10.93
N ASN A 63 11.47 -9.01 -11.65
CA ASN A 63 12.84 -9.04 -11.17
C ASN A 63 13.46 -7.63 -11.19
N GLU A 64 12.80 -6.68 -11.87
CA GLU A 64 13.12 -5.26 -11.83
C GLU A 64 12.41 -4.50 -10.70
N ILE A 65 11.41 -5.08 -10.04
CA ILE A 65 10.82 -4.55 -8.81
C ILE A 65 11.54 -5.17 -7.63
N ARG A 66 12.33 -4.34 -6.94
CA ARG A 66 13.05 -4.70 -5.73
C ARG A 66 12.75 -3.72 -4.60
N LEU A 67 13.02 -4.15 -3.37
CA LEU A 67 13.14 -3.25 -2.22
C LEU A 67 14.52 -2.59 -2.26
N ASN A 68 14.61 -1.28 -2.01
CA ASN A 68 15.89 -0.56 -2.11
C ASN A 68 16.65 -0.42 -0.78
N PHE A 69 16.06 -0.81 0.36
CA PHE A 69 16.56 -0.50 1.71
C PHE A 69 16.63 -1.69 2.69
N VAL A 70 16.62 -2.93 2.20
CA VAL A 70 16.60 -4.17 3.03
C VAL A 70 17.81 -4.25 3.98
N ASP A 71 19.03 -4.20 3.44
CA ASP A 71 20.29 -4.35 4.18
C ASP A 71 20.64 -3.14 5.06
N THR A 72 19.93 -2.03 4.90
CA THR A 72 20.22 -0.78 5.60
C THR A 72 19.67 -0.78 7.03
N THR A 73 20.53 -1.11 8.00
CA THR A 73 20.33 -0.80 9.43
C THR A 73 20.51 0.69 9.71
N VAL A 74 19.77 1.55 9.00
CA VAL A 74 19.81 3.00 9.22
C VAL A 74 19.10 3.34 10.53
N ALA A 75 19.88 3.30 11.60
CA ALA A 75 19.55 3.90 12.87
C ALA A 75 19.64 5.43 12.73
N PHE A 76 18.53 6.06 12.36
CA PHE A 76 18.40 7.50 12.38
C PHE A 76 18.53 7.99 13.83
N ARG A 77 19.72 8.48 14.21
CA ARG A 77 19.98 9.00 15.55
C ARG A 77 19.18 10.28 15.78
N ASP A 78 18.26 10.25 16.74
CA ASP A 78 17.76 11.48 17.33
C ASP A 78 18.89 12.14 18.14
N SER A 79 19.07 13.44 17.88
CA SER A 79 19.46 14.36 18.94
C SER A 79 18.22 14.67 19.76
N THR A 80 18.31 14.56 21.08
CA THR A 80 17.30 14.96 22.07
C THR A 80 16.43 16.15 21.63
N PRO A 81 15.09 16.07 21.75
CA PRO A 81 14.25 17.26 21.71
C PRO A 81 14.72 18.24 22.79
N GLU A 82 14.69 19.55 22.52
CA GLU A 82 14.75 20.52 23.61
C GLU A 82 13.54 20.30 24.54
N PRO A 83 13.72 20.30 25.87
CA PRO A 83 12.61 20.04 26.78
C PRO A 83 11.57 21.17 26.71
N LEU A 84 10.39 20.85 26.20
CA LEU A 84 9.17 21.61 26.47
C LEU A 84 8.79 21.35 27.93
N ALA A 85 9.45 22.08 28.83
CA ALA A 85 9.33 21.90 30.26
C ALA A 85 7.99 22.45 30.78
N MET A 86 7.33 21.61 31.60
CA MET A 86 6.30 21.97 32.59
C MET A 86 4.99 22.58 32.08
N LEU A 87 3.90 21.80 32.22
CA LEU A 87 2.76 22.16 33.09
C LEU A 87 1.72 21.04 33.11
N LEU A 88 1.91 20.02 33.95
CA LEU A 88 0.82 19.20 34.49
C LEU A 88 1.18 18.75 35.92
N ASP A 89 0.28 19.07 36.85
CA ASP A 89 0.37 18.81 38.29
C ASP A 89 -0.32 17.46 38.63
N PRO A 90 0.16 16.62 39.57
CA PRO A 90 -0.30 15.24 39.69
C PRO A 90 -1.19 14.99 40.92
N LEU A 91 -2.49 14.74 40.74
CA LEU A 91 -3.32 14.15 41.81
C LEU A 91 -4.36 13.12 41.33
N SER A 92 -4.48 12.09 42.18
CA SER A 92 -5.58 11.13 42.35
C SER A 92 -5.42 9.74 41.72
N GLN A 93 -5.41 8.73 42.60
CA GLN A 93 -5.38 7.30 42.31
C GLN A 93 -6.77 6.68 42.58
N ALA A 94 -7.17 5.69 41.78
CA ALA A 94 -8.22 4.73 42.14
C ALA A 94 -7.95 3.37 41.45
N PRO A 95 -8.35 2.23 42.03
CA PRO A 95 -7.81 0.92 41.66
C PRO A 95 -8.51 0.27 40.45
N ALA A 96 -7.74 -0.50 39.67
CA ALA A 96 -8.22 -1.23 38.50
C ALA A 96 -8.74 -2.64 38.84
N ALA A 97 -9.87 -3.03 38.24
CA ALA A 97 -10.30 -4.42 38.16
C ALA A 97 -9.47 -5.18 37.10
N LYS A 98 -9.16 -6.46 37.35
CA LYS A 98 -8.33 -7.30 36.45
C LYS A 98 -9.15 -7.91 35.31
N PRO A 99 -8.74 -7.74 34.04
CA PRO A 99 -9.07 -8.67 32.95
C PRO A 99 -8.00 -9.77 32.85
N VAL A 100 -8.39 -10.93 32.32
CA VAL A 100 -7.46 -12.02 31.97
C VAL A 100 -6.76 -11.68 30.65
N HIS A 101 -5.43 -11.69 30.63
CA HIS A 101 -4.64 -11.46 29.43
C HIS A 101 -4.20 -12.79 28.77
N PRO A 102 -4.25 -12.90 27.42
CA PRO A 102 -3.55 -13.97 26.69
C PRO A 102 -2.01 -13.83 26.81
N PRO A 103 -1.23 -14.88 26.54
CA PRO A 103 0.18 -14.93 26.92
C PRO A 103 1.04 -13.91 26.16
N ARG A 104 1.73 -13.04 26.90
CA ARG A 104 2.77 -12.16 26.36
C ARG A 104 4.01 -12.99 25.99
N LEU A 105 4.37 -12.99 24.71
CA LEU A 105 5.62 -13.55 24.23
C LEU A 105 6.82 -12.86 24.90
N ARG A 106 7.65 -13.62 25.63
CA ARG A 106 8.90 -13.09 26.22
C ARG A 106 9.99 -13.05 25.16
N LEU A 107 10.25 -11.88 24.60
CA LEU A 107 11.43 -11.63 23.76
C LEU A 107 12.71 -11.81 24.61
N LYS A 108 13.57 -12.73 24.20
CA LYS A 108 14.89 -12.96 24.79
C LYS A 108 15.96 -12.25 23.95
N ASN A 109 16.39 -11.06 24.38
CA ASN A 109 17.77 -10.54 24.35
C ASN A 109 17.79 -9.01 24.43
N ALA A 110 18.71 -8.47 25.23
CA ALA A 110 18.84 -7.02 25.47
C ALA A 110 19.62 -6.27 24.37
N ALA A 111 20.26 -7.00 23.43
CA ALA A 111 21.04 -6.43 22.33
C ALA A 111 20.15 -6.01 21.14
N ASP A 112 19.06 -6.73 20.89
CA ASP A 112 18.05 -6.37 19.88
C ASP A 112 17.24 -5.11 20.27
N THR A 113 17.38 -4.64 21.52
CA THR A 113 16.50 -3.65 22.14
C THR A 113 16.99 -2.19 22.04
N LEU A 114 18.09 -1.91 21.32
CA LEU A 114 18.57 -0.53 21.11
C LEU A 114 18.45 0.02 19.68
N TYR A 115 18.05 -0.81 18.70
CA TYR A 115 17.90 -0.40 17.29
C TYR A 115 16.59 -0.87 16.62
N SER A 116 15.67 -1.48 17.38
CA SER A 116 14.41 -2.05 16.87
C SER A 116 13.19 -1.13 17.02
N THR A 117 13.29 -0.01 17.75
CA THR A 117 12.14 0.86 18.05
C THR A 117 12.44 2.34 17.87
N LEU A 118 12.14 2.86 16.67
CA LEU A 118 11.39 4.11 16.41
C LEU A 118 11.47 4.48 14.91
N GLY A 119 10.42 5.15 14.41
CA GLY A 119 10.34 5.67 13.04
C GLY A 119 10.92 7.07 12.91
N ILE A 120 12.22 7.21 13.18
CA ILE A 120 12.91 8.50 13.12
C ILE A 120 13.32 8.75 11.66
N PHE A 121 13.05 9.95 11.13
CA PHE A 121 13.60 10.43 9.86
C PHE A 121 14.91 11.19 10.14
N PRO A 122 15.85 11.30 9.19
CA PRO A 122 17.02 12.12 9.41
C PRO A 122 16.59 13.59 9.56
N ARG A 123 17.39 14.41 10.25
CA ARG A 123 17.16 15.85 10.33
C ARG A 123 16.95 16.43 8.93
N ALA A 124 15.99 17.35 8.79
CA ALA A 124 15.66 17.95 7.51
C ALA A 124 16.91 18.54 6.83
N ASN A 125 17.14 18.14 5.57
CA ASN A 125 18.24 18.64 4.76
C ASN A 125 17.96 20.12 4.44
N LYS A 126 18.89 21.01 4.82
CA LYS A 126 18.70 22.47 4.75
C LYS A 126 18.32 22.95 3.35
N GLU A 127 18.98 22.44 2.32
CA GLU A 127 18.74 22.87 0.94
C GLU A 127 17.41 22.34 0.40
N LEU A 128 17.14 21.05 0.59
CA LEU A 128 15.86 20.45 0.21
C LEU A 128 14.70 21.15 0.90
N GLN A 129 14.82 21.41 2.20
CA GLN A 129 13.82 22.14 2.98
C GLN A 129 13.61 23.57 2.49
N GLN A 130 14.67 24.28 2.08
CA GLN A 130 14.55 25.61 1.46
C GLN A 130 13.79 25.56 0.12
N ARG A 131 14.10 24.60 -0.76
CA ARG A 131 13.42 24.40 -2.04
C ARG A 131 11.94 24.03 -1.85
N LEU A 132 11.62 23.17 -0.86
CA LEU A 132 10.24 22.83 -0.49
C LEU A 132 9.49 24.03 0.10
N ASN A 133 10.11 24.79 1.01
CA ASN A 133 9.50 26.00 1.57
C ASN A 133 9.16 27.00 0.45
N ALA A 134 10.05 27.21 -0.52
CA ALA A 134 9.80 28.08 -1.67
C ALA A 134 8.63 27.57 -2.54
N LEU A 135 8.54 26.26 -2.81
CA LEU A 135 7.44 25.66 -3.58
C LEU A 135 6.06 25.86 -2.93
N PHE A 136 5.99 25.89 -1.60
CA PHE A 136 4.73 26.02 -0.85
C PHE A 136 4.47 27.42 -0.27
N ALA A 137 5.41 28.38 -0.39
CA ALA A 137 5.30 29.72 0.21
C ALA A 137 4.03 30.48 -0.19
N ASN A 138 3.69 30.45 -1.49
CA ASN A 138 2.52 31.13 -2.06
C ASN A 138 1.34 30.16 -2.33
N ARG A 139 1.33 28.99 -1.67
CA ARG A 139 0.26 27.98 -1.80
C ARG A 139 -0.62 27.96 -0.55
N ASP A 140 -1.84 27.48 -0.72
CA ASP A 140 -2.79 27.31 0.38
C ASP A 140 -2.18 26.52 1.56
N ARG A 141 -2.46 26.96 2.80
CA ARG A 141 -1.88 26.36 4.01
C ARG A 141 -2.39 24.94 4.28
N SER A 142 -3.43 24.50 3.58
CA SER A 142 -4.03 23.17 3.69
C SER A 142 -3.29 22.09 2.88
N TYR A 143 -2.25 22.43 2.10
CA TYR A 143 -1.29 21.43 1.59
C TYR A 143 -0.31 21.00 2.68
N SER A 144 0.01 19.71 2.75
CA SER A 144 1.12 19.19 3.56
C SER A 144 1.88 18.09 2.83
N LEU A 145 3.19 18.03 3.05
CA LEU A 145 4.14 17.15 2.36
C LEU A 145 5.09 16.52 3.38
N ALA A 146 5.44 15.26 3.18
CA ALA A 146 6.69 14.69 3.67
C ALA A 146 7.42 14.02 2.48
N LEU A 147 8.73 14.23 2.38
CA LEU A 147 9.58 13.78 1.27
C LEU A 147 10.89 13.21 1.81
N LEU A 148 11.28 12.02 1.36
CA LEU A 148 12.58 11.40 1.67
C LEU A 148 13.23 10.91 0.38
N GLU A 149 14.37 11.47 0.02
CA GLU A 149 15.24 10.88 -1.00
C GLU A 149 16.05 9.74 -0.40
N ILE A 150 16.09 8.62 -1.12
CA ILE A 150 16.73 7.36 -0.74
C ILE A 150 17.63 6.82 -1.87
N THR A 151 18.20 7.72 -2.68
CA THR A 151 19.07 7.39 -3.82
C THR A 151 20.26 6.50 -3.37
N PRO A 152 20.44 5.30 -3.93
CA PRO A 152 21.52 4.40 -3.55
C PRO A 152 22.92 5.04 -3.64
N GLY A 153 23.76 4.77 -2.65
CA GLY A 153 25.11 5.37 -2.54
C GLY A 153 25.13 6.82 -2.06
N GLN A 154 23.98 7.44 -1.78
CA GLN A 154 23.88 8.81 -1.24
C GLN A 154 23.31 8.83 0.17
N ALA A 155 23.64 9.87 0.94
CA ALA A 155 23.04 10.08 2.26
C ALA A 155 21.56 10.52 2.10
N PRO A 156 20.59 9.87 2.79
CA PRO A 156 19.18 10.20 2.63
C PRO A 156 18.85 11.68 2.93
N ARG A 157 18.16 12.35 2.00
CA ARG A 157 17.74 13.77 2.15
C ARG A 157 16.27 13.83 2.56
N TYR A 158 15.98 14.33 3.76
CA TYR A 158 14.62 14.53 4.27
C TYR A 158 14.16 15.98 4.15
N GLY A 159 12.86 16.20 3.91
CA GLY A 159 12.23 17.51 4.02
C GLY A 159 10.71 17.41 4.08
N GLY A 160 10.07 18.38 4.73
CA GLY A 160 8.63 18.32 4.95
C GLY A 160 7.98 19.69 5.15
N VAL A 161 6.68 19.76 4.87
CA VAL A 161 5.87 20.96 4.97
C VAL A 161 4.59 20.57 5.71
N ARG A 162 4.45 21.03 6.96
CA ARG A 162 3.27 20.77 7.81
C ARG A 162 2.95 19.26 7.95
N GLU A 163 4.00 18.43 7.92
CA GLU A 163 3.96 16.96 7.82
C GLU A 163 3.20 16.21 8.94
N HIS A 164 2.89 16.88 10.04
CA HIS A 164 2.16 16.35 11.19
C HIS A 164 0.65 16.68 11.17
N LEU A 165 0.17 17.46 10.18
CA LEU A 165 -1.26 17.75 10.07
C LEU A 165 -2.04 16.50 9.65
N GLN A 166 -3.14 16.24 10.36
CA GLN A 166 -4.05 15.13 10.08
C GLN A 166 -5.05 15.49 8.98
N TYR A 167 -5.27 14.52 8.09
CA TYR A 167 -6.27 14.57 7.02
C TYR A 167 -7.03 13.25 6.97
N SER A 168 -8.27 13.25 6.47
CA SER A 168 -8.91 11.98 6.09
C SER A 168 -8.08 11.30 4.99
N PRO A 169 -7.60 10.06 5.13
CA PRO A 169 -6.71 9.42 4.16
C PRO A 169 -7.45 9.01 2.87
N GLY A 170 -8.78 8.91 2.92
CA GLY A 170 -9.59 8.33 1.85
C GLY A 170 -9.06 6.94 1.45
N SER A 171 -9.01 6.66 0.15
CA SER A 171 -8.50 5.38 -0.37
C SER A 171 -6.99 5.14 -0.19
N VAL A 172 -6.19 6.08 0.34
CA VAL A 172 -4.83 5.73 0.81
C VAL A 172 -4.91 4.79 2.02
N GLY A 173 -5.97 4.91 2.84
CA GLY A 173 -6.22 4.03 3.98
C GLY A 173 -6.36 2.54 3.62
N LYS A 174 -6.64 2.20 2.35
CA LYS A 174 -6.68 0.80 1.87
C LYS A 174 -5.34 0.07 1.99
N LEU A 175 -4.23 0.81 2.06
CA LEU A 175 -2.92 0.23 2.36
C LEU A 175 -2.89 -0.41 3.77
N ALA A 176 -3.63 0.13 4.75
CA ALA A 176 -3.73 -0.50 6.07
C ALA A 176 -4.49 -1.85 6.04
N ILE A 177 -5.43 -2.02 5.09
CA ILE A 177 -6.11 -3.30 4.84
C ILE A 177 -5.15 -4.29 4.16
N ALA A 178 -4.33 -3.81 3.20
CA ALA A 178 -3.26 -4.64 2.62
C ALA A 178 -2.27 -5.11 3.69
N VAL A 179 -1.81 -4.22 4.57
CA VAL A 179 -0.98 -4.62 5.72
C VAL A 179 -1.68 -5.66 6.58
N GLY A 180 -2.96 -5.47 6.91
CA GLY A 180 -3.74 -6.40 7.72
C GLY A 180 -3.88 -7.79 7.10
N ILE A 181 -4.22 -7.91 5.80
CA ILE A 181 -4.35 -9.24 5.16
C ILE A 181 -2.99 -9.95 5.04
N PHE A 182 -1.91 -9.24 4.72
CA PHE A 182 -0.58 -9.85 4.65
C PHE A 182 -0.02 -10.24 6.03
N GLU A 183 -0.35 -9.49 7.10
CA GLU A 183 -0.07 -9.89 8.47
C GLU A 183 -0.81 -11.19 8.83
N GLU A 184 -2.10 -11.31 8.50
CA GLU A 184 -2.87 -12.53 8.77
C GLU A 184 -2.37 -13.74 7.97
N LEU A 185 -1.95 -13.55 6.72
CA LEU A 185 -1.27 -14.58 5.93
C LEU A 185 0.08 -14.97 6.55
N SER A 186 0.85 -14.01 7.07
CA SER A 186 2.13 -14.29 7.72
C SER A 186 1.98 -14.99 9.07
N ARG A 187 0.88 -14.71 9.80
CA ARG A 187 0.48 -15.42 11.02
C ARG A 187 -0.04 -16.84 10.74
N LEU A 188 -0.80 -17.04 9.66
CA LEU A 188 -1.35 -18.34 9.27
C LEU A 188 -0.26 -19.27 8.71
N PHE A 189 0.67 -18.72 7.93
CA PHE A 189 1.78 -19.46 7.32
C PHE A 189 3.13 -18.80 7.65
N PRO A 190 3.67 -18.98 8.88
CA PRO A 190 4.94 -18.38 9.28
C PRO A 190 6.12 -18.95 8.47
N GLY A 191 6.82 -18.10 7.71
CA GLY A 191 7.95 -18.49 6.86
C GLY A 191 7.60 -19.25 5.56
N ASP A 192 6.44 -19.90 5.50
CA ASP A 192 5.98 -20.57 4.26
C ASP A 192 5.35 -19.55 3.31
N ILE A 193 6.16 -19.04 2.39
CA ILE A 193 5.76 -18.07 1.36
C ILE A 193 4.87 -18.72 0.29
N GLU A 194 5.14 -19.98 -0.07
CA GLU A 194 4.41 -20.65 -1.16
C GLU A 194 2.98 -21.00 -0.74
N ALA A 195 2.75 -21.41 0.53
CA ALA A 195 1.40 -21.56 1.06
C ALA A 195 0.59 -20.24 1.04
N ARG A 196 1.23 -19.08 1.28
CA ARG A 196 0.57 -17.77 1.17
C ARG A 196 0.18 -17.47 -0.27
N LYS A 197 1.08 -17.70 -1.24
CA LYS A 197 0.81 -17.52 -2.67
C LYS A 197 -0.31 -18.45 -3.14
N GLN A 198 -0.25 -19.71 -2.74
CA GLN A 198 -1.27 -20.70 -3.06
C GLN A 198 -2.64 -20.25 -2.54
N LEU A 199 -2.74 -19.86 -1.26
CA LEU A 199 -4.00 -19.37 -0.69
C LEU A 199 -4.49 -18.11 -1.42
N LEU A 200 -3.62 -17.13 -1.68
CA LEU A 200 -3.98 -15.92 -2.42
C LEU A 200 -4.55 -16.22 -3.82
N ARG A 201 -3.95 -17.20 -4.53
CA ARG A 201 -4.31 -17.59 -5.90
C ARG A 201 -5.56 -18.46 -5.96
N GLU A 202 -5.67 -19.47 -5.09
CA GLU A 202 -6.69 -20.53 -5.16
C GLU A 202 -7.96 -20.19 -4.38
N ARG A 203 -7.89 -19.28 -3.40
CA ARG A 203 -9.06 -18.84 -2.64
C ARG A 203 -9.99 -17.98 -3.50
N MET A 204 -10.87 -18.64 -4.23
CA MET A 204 -11.95 -18.00 -4.97
C MET A 204 -13.04 -17.53 -3.99
N ILE A 205 -13.40 -16.25 -4.08
CA ILE A 205 -14.38 -15.58 -3.22
C ILE A 205 -15.47 -14.97 -4.10
N VAL A 206 -16.72 -15.35 -3.81
CA VAL A 206 -17.92 -14.81 -4.47
C VAL A 206 -18.25 -13.44 -3.88
N ALA A 207 -18.58 -12.49 -4.74
CA ALA A 207 -19.08 -11.18 -4.37
C ALA A 207 -20.53 -11.27 -3.85
N GLU A 208 -20.78 -10.63 -2.72
CA GLU A 208 -22.06 -10.63 -2.01
C GLU A 208 -22.32 -9.24 -1.39
N ASN A 209 -23.37 -9.09 -0.59
CA ASN A 209 -23.82 -7.84 0.03
C ASN A 209 -22.77 -6.95 0.73
N TRP A 210 -21.59 -7.50 1.07
CA TRP A 210 -20.40 -6.75 1.50
C TRP A 210 -19.93 -5.70 0.48
N ILE A 211 -20.21 -5.91 -0.81
CA ILE A 211 -19.84 -4.99 -1.90
C ILE A 211 -20.73 -3.73 -1.98
N HIS A 212 -21.89 -3.72 -1.31
CA HIS A 212 -22.94 -2.76 -1.64
C HIS A 212 -22.61 -1.30 -1.33
N HIS A 213 -22.96 -0.44 -2.30
CA HIS A 213 -22.61 0.98 -2.45
C HIS A 213 -21.14 1.24 -2.81
N ASP A 214 -20.69 0.66 -3.93
CA ASP A 214 -19.46 1.06 -4.62
C ASP A 214 -19.71 1.29 -6.13
N ASP A 215 -19.32 2.47 -6.62
CA ASP A 215 -19.42 2.87 -8.03
C ASP A 215 -18.08 2.72 -8.78
N HIS A 216 -17.00 2.29 -8.11
CA HIS A 216 -15.70 2.10 -8.74
C HIS A 216 -15.73 0.86 -9.65
N GLY A 217 -15.48 1.10 -10.94
CA GLY A 217 -15.26 0.00 -11.87
C GLY A 217 -13.94 -0.74 -11.62
N VAL A 218 -13.96 -2.05 -11.79
CA VAL A 218 -12.77 -2.93 -11.77
C VAL A 218 -12.62 -3.62 -13.13
N PRO A 219 -11.39 -4.01 -13.52
CA PRO A 219 -11.14 -4.69 -14.79
C PRO A 219 -11.51 -6.17 -14.70
N PHE A 220 -12.39 -6.61 -15.60
CA PHE A 220 -12.68 -8.02 -15.83
C PHE A 220 -11.92 -8.49 -17.07
N TYR A 221 -11.35 -9.69 -17.00
CA TYR A 221 -10.76 -10.37 -18.14
C TYR A 221 -11.05 -11.86 -18.07
N ASP A 222 -11.65 -12.40 -19.14
CA ASP A 222 -11.76 -13.82 -19.36
C ASP A 222 -10.65 -14.26 -20.33
N ILE A 223 -9.83 -15.22 -19.89
CA ILE A 223 -8.63 -15.64 -20.63
C ILE A 223 -8.99 -16.51 -21.84
N ALA A 224 -10.00 -17.37 -21.72
CA ALA A 224 -10.37 -18.32 -22.77
C ALA A 224 -11.03 -17.64 -23.99
N SER A 225 -11.85 -16.62 -23.74
CA SER A 225 -12.56 -15.85 -24.78
C SER A 225 -11.89 -14.53 -25.15
N GLY A 226 -10.92 -14.06 -24.36
CA GLY A 226 -10.31 -12.74 -24.47
C GLY A 226 -11.26 -11.57 -24.13
N ILE A 227 -12.49 -11.86 -23.68
CA ILE A 227 -13.50 -10.84 -23.36
C ILE A 227 -13.02 -10.00 -22.18
N SER A 228 -13.19 -8.68 -22.28
CA SER A 228 -12.82 -7.77 -21.20
C SER A 228 -13.87 -6.68 -20.97
N ALA A 229 -14.04 -6.31 -19.70
CA ALA A 229 -14.96 -5.25 -19.30
C ALA A 229 -14.31 -4.38 -18.20
N PHE A 230 -14.89 -3.21 -17.97
CA PHE A 230 -14.55 -2.36 -16.83
C PHE A 230 -15.85 -1.84 -16.21
N ARG A 231 -16.25 -2.39 -15.07
CA ARG A 231 -17.56 -2.14 -14.44
C ARG A 231 -17.49 -2.34 -12.93
N PRO A 232 -18.42 -1.80 -12.13
CA PRO A 232 -18.53 -2.15 -10.72
C PRO A 232 -18.72 -3.66 -10.51
N ILE A 233 -18.26 -4.12 -9.36
CA ILE A 233 -18.49 -5.50 -8.89
C ILE A 233 -19.98 -5.69 -8.58
N LYS A 234 -20.51 -6.86 -8.91
CA LYS A 234 -21.90 -7.28 -8.71
C LYS A 234 -21.94 -8.56 -7.88
N GLU A 235 -23.06 -8.82 -7.21
CA GLU A 235 -23.25 -10.09 -6.51
C GLU A 235 -23.14 -11.26 -7.52
N GLY A 236 -22.47 -12.33 -7.12
CA GLY A 236 -22.16 -13.48 -7.97
C GLY A 236 -20.87 -13.36 -8.80
N ASP A 237 -20.20 -12.21 -8.85
CA ASP A 237 -18.84 -12.12 -9.42
C ASP A 237 -17.85 -12.95 -8.60
N VAL A 238 -16.89 -13.63 -9.24
CA VAL A 238 -15.93 -14.51 -8.55
C VAL A 238 -14.48 -14.19 -8.93
N PHE A 239 -13.68 -13.91 -7.92
CA PHE A 239 -12.26 -13.54 -8.04
C PHE A 239 -11.42 -14.30 -7.02
N SER A 240 -10.14 -14.49 -7.30
CA SER A 240 -9.19 -14.96 -6.28
C SER A 240 -8.97 -13.89 -5.19
N LEU A 241 -8.49 -14.27 -4.02
CA LEU A 241 -8.12 -13.33 -2.96
C LEU A 241 -7.07 -12.32 -3.45
N TRP A 242 -6.13 -12.75 -4.31
CA TRP A 242 -5.15 -11.86 -4.95
C TRP A 242 -5.81 -10.83 -5.87
N GLU A 243 -6.79 -11.23 -6.68
CA GLU A 243 -7.57 -10.32 -7.52
C GLU A 243 -8.41 -9.33 -6.69
N TRP A 244 -8.98 -9.77 -5.57
CA TRP A 244 -9.66 -8.88 -4.62
C TRP A 244 -8.70 -7.84 -4.01
N ILE A 245 -7.48 -8.22 -3.65
CA ILE A 245 -6.44 -7.30 -3.16
C ILE A 245 -6.00 -6.33 -4.27
N ASP A 246 -5.79 -6.82 -5.49
CA ASP A 246 -5.52 -5.96 -6.66
C ASP A 246 -6.63 -4.94 -6.88
N HIS A 247 -7.90 -5.38 -6.90
CA HIS A 247 -9.05 -4.50 -7.09
C HIS A 247 -9.19 -3.45 -5.98
N MET A 248 -8.79 -3.78 -4.75
CA MET A 248 -8.68 -2.81 -3.65
C MET A 248 -7.57 -1.76 -3.88
N ILE A 249 -6.42 -2.15 -4.42
CA ILE A 249 -5.25 -1.27 -4.57
C ILE A 249 -5.29 -0.48 -5.89
N SER A 250 -5.39 -1.18 -7.02
CA SER A 250 -5.23 -0.65 -8.39
C SER A 250 -6.43 0.23 -8.84
N PRO A 251 -7.61 -0.31 -9.22
CA PRO A 251 -8.78 0.53 -9.54
C PRO A 251 -9.40 1.19 -8.29
N SER A 252 -8.92 0.84 -7.10
CA SER A 252 -9.28 1.48 -5.83
C SER A 252 -10.72 1.23 -5.39
N SER A 253 -11.28 0.04 -5.65
CA SER A 253 -12.65 -0.32 -5.27
C SER A 253 -12.88 -0.25 -3.76
N ASN A 254 -14.04 0.26 -3.34
CA ASN A 254 -14.52 0.22 -1.96
C ASN A 254 -15.11 -1.16 -1.63
N ALA A 255 -15.83 -1.78 -2.57
CA ALA A 255 -16.34 -3.14 -2.45
C ALA A 255 -15.20 -4.12 -2.16
N ALA A 256 -14.14 -4.09 -2.97
CA ALA A 256 -12.99 -4.95 -2.79
C ALA A 256 -12.27 -4.72 -1.46
N ALA A 257 -12.14 -3.46 -1.02
CA ALA A 257 -11.56 -3.15 0.29
C ALA A 257 -12.36 -3.75 1.46
N SER A 258 -13.70 -3.71 1.38
CA SER A 258 -14.56 -4.34 2.37
C SER A 258 -14.47 -5.88 2.32
N THR A 259 -14.42 -6.49 1.13
CA THR A 259 -14.24 -7.95 0.99
C THR A 259 -12.91 -8.41 1.57
N VAL A 260 -11.78 -7.76 1.22
CA VAL A 260 -10.45 -8.13 1.74
C VAL A 260 -10.37 -7.97 3.26
N TRP A 261 -10.95 -6.92 3.84
CA TRP A 261 -10.99 -6.76 5.29
C TRP A 261 -11.87 -7.83 5.96
N LYS A 262 -13.00 -8.21 5.34
CA LYS A 262 -13.81 -9.36 5.79
C LYS A 262 -12.99 -10.65 5.79
N GLU A 263 -12.30 -10.98 4.70
CA GLU A 263 -11.47 -12.20 4.64
C GLU A 263 -10.33 -12.17 5.67
N ALA A 264 -9.70 -11.02 5.93
CA ALA A 264 -8.72 -10.89 7.02
C ALA A 264 -9.34 -11.18 8.41
N MET A 265 -10.59 -10.77 8.66
CA MET A 265 -11.31 -11.15 9.89
C MET A 265 -11.59 -12.66 9.95
N LEU A 266 -11.89 -13.30 8.82
CA LEU A 266 -12.12 -14.74 8.76
C LEU A 266 -10.82 -15.53 9.01
N ILE A 267 -9.69 -15.12 8.43
CA ILE A 267 -8.37 -15.73 8.72
C ILE A 267 -8.01 -15.52 10.20
N ARG A 268 -8.27 -14.33 10.76
CA ARG A 268 -8.09 -14.03 12.20
C ARG A 268 -8.92 -14.94 13.10
N HIS A 269 -10.16 -15.25 12.73
CA HIS A 269 -11.09 -16.04 13.54
C HIS A 269 -10.90 -17.56 13.39
N PHE A 270 -10.86 -18.08 12.16
CA PHE A 270 -10.84 -19.51 11.88
C PHE A 270 -9.42 -20.12 11.92
N GLY A 271 -8.37 -19.31 11.69
CA GLY A 271 -6.98 -19.78 11.69
C GLY A 271 -6.77 -20.90 10.67
N GLU A 272 -6.23 -22.04 11.13
CA GLU A 272 -6.00 -23.24 10.30
C GLU A 272 -7.28 -23.84 9.70
N HIS A 273 -8.46 -23.49 10.22
CA HIS A 273 -9.77 -23.89 9.66
C HIS A 273 -10.28 -22.93 8.57
N TYR A 274 -9.50 -21.92 8.16
CA TYR A 274 -9.83 -21.07 7.03
C TYR A 274 -9.53 -21.79 5.70
N PRO A 275 -10.41 -21.73 4.68
CA PRO A 275 -11.65 -20.97 4.62
C PRO A 275 -12.86 -21.69 5.26
N PRO A 276 -13.73 -20.96 5.98
CA PRO A 276 -14.96 -21.52 6.54
C PRO A 276 -16.01 -21.85 5.47
N SER A 277 -16.98 -22.68 5.83
CA SER A 277 -18.24 -22.82 5.08
C SER A 277 -19.05 -21.51 5.08
N LYS A 278 -20.09 -21.46 4.24
CA LYS A 278 -20.92 -20.25 4.14
C LYS A 278 -21.76 -20.03 5.40
N GLU A 279 -22.21 -21.12 5.98
CA GLU A 279 -22.98 -21.18 7.22
C GLU A 279 -22.13 -20.68 8.39
N GLU A 280 -20.87 -21.09 8.47
CA GLU A 280 -19.90 -20.63 9.47
C GLU A 280 -19.53 -19.16 9.31
N GLU A 281 -19.30 -18.65 8.08
CA GLU A 281 -19.08 -17.22 7.84
C GLU A 281 -20.28 -16.39 8.35
N ASN A 282 -21.50 -16.79 7.97
CA ASN A 282 -22.71 -16.08 8.37
C ASN A 282 -22.90 -16.14 9.89
N ALA A 283 -22.79 -17.32 10.49
CA ALA A 283 -22.90 -17.50 11.94
C ALA A 283 -21.90 -16.65 12.72
N PHE A 284 -20.64 -16.55 12.26
CA PHE A 284 -19.64 -15.68 12.87
C PHE A 284 -20.10 -14.22 12.89
N PHE A 285 -20.51 -13.66 11.75
CA PHE A 285 -20.89 -12.24 11.68
C PHE A 285 -22.25 -11.91 12.30
N ASP A 286 -23.20 -12.86 12.31
CA ASP A 286 -24.55 -12.63 12.83
C ASP A 286 -24.66 -12.85 14.35
N THR A 287 -23.82 -13.74 14.92
CA THR A 287 -23.87 -14.05 16.37
C THR A 287 -22.79 -13.37 17.21
N THR A 288 -21.64 -12.99 16.63
CA THR A 288 -20.57 -12.32 17.38
C THR A 288 -20.99 -10.91 17.80
N PRO A 289 -20.81 -10.50 19.07
CA PRO A 289 -21.13 -9.15 19.52
C PRO A 289 -20.42 -8.08 18.68
N LYS A 290 -21.14 -7.03 18.28
CA LYS A 290 -20.62 -5.96 17.41
C LYS A 290 -19.38 -5.25 17.96
N SER A 291 -19.23 -5.18 19.28
CA SER A 291 -18.01 -4.66 19.93
C SER A 291 -16.79 -5.54 19.64
N VAL A 292 -16.92 -6.86 19.74
CA VAL A 292 -15.86 -7.83 19.45
C VAL A 292 -15.49 -7.81 17.97
N LEU A 293 -16.48 -7.75 17.07
CA LEU A 293 -16.24 -7.57 15.63
C LEU A 293 -15.49 -6.26 15.34
N SER A 294 -15.88 -5.15 15.98
CA SER A 294 -15.26 -3.84 15.82
C SER A 294 -13.81 -3.84 16.31
N GLU A 295 -13.56 -4.35 17.52
CA GLU A 295 -12.23 -4.47 18.11
C GLU A 295 -11.30 -5.33 17.24
N MET A 296 -11.77 -6.51 16.80
CA MET A 296 -11.03 -7.39 15.90
C MET A 296 -10.69 -6.68 14.57
N ALA A 297 -11.67 -6.06 13.92
CA ALA A 297 -11.47 -5.39 12.65
C ALA A 297 -10.47 -4.24 12.75
N LEU A 298 -10.57 -3.42 13.80
CA LEU A 298 -9.66 -2.31 14.06
C LEU A 298 -8.24 -2.79 14.40
N SER A 299 -8.10 -3.85 15.20
CA SER A 299 -6.82 -4.51 15.50
C SER A 299 -6.10 -4.96 14.23
N ILE A 300 -6.80 -5.67 13.33
CA ILE A 300 -6.24 -6.21 12.08
C ILE A 300 -5.53 -5.14 11.25
N VAL A 301 -6.11 -3.94 11.12
CA VAL A 301 -5.57 -2.89 10.23
C VAL A 301 -4.73 -1.84 10.95
N ASN A 302 -4.80 -1.72 12.28
CA ASN A 302 -4.08 -0.68 13.03
C ASN A 302 -2.93 -1.19 13.90
N ASP A 303 -2.97 -2.42 14.40
CA ASP A 303 -1.90 -2.96 15.25
C ASP A 303 -0.59 -3.22 14.49
N PRO A 304 -0.59 -3.75 13.25
CA PRO A 304 0.63 -3.86 12.45
C PRO A 304 1.31 -2.49 12.24
N LEU A 305 0.52 -1.44 12.01
CA LEU A 305 1.03 -0.07 11.87
C LEU A 305 1.73 0.41 13.16
N ARG A 306 1.23 0.03 14.35
CA ARG A 306 1.93 0.32 15.62
C ARG A 306 3.25 -0.42 15.71
N ARG A 307 3.28 -1.72 15.34
CA ARG A 307 4.50 -2.56 15.41
C ARG A 307 5.66 -1.97 14.60
N ILE A 308 5.37 -1.38 13.44
CA ILE A 308 6.39 -0.77 12.57
C ILE A 308 6.76 0.68 12.97
N GLY A 309 6.20 1.19 14.06
CA GLY A 309 6.54 2.48 14.67
C GLY A 309 5.73 3.67 14.19
N ILE A 310 4.58 3.46 13.52
CA ILE A 310 3.65 4.55 13.18
C ILE A 310 2.76 4.83 14.40
N ALA A 311 2.79 6.05 14.92
CA ALA A 311 1.97 6.44 16.08
C ALA A 311 0.49 6.51 15.71
N GLU A 312 -0.43 6.31 16.67
CA GLU A 312 -1.88 6.34 16.38
C GLU A 312 -2.29 7.68 15.76
N ALA A 313 -1.77 8.79 16.29
CA ALA A 313 -1.97 10.13 15.76
C ALA A 313 -1.47 10.33 14.30
N ASP A 314 -0.54 9.50 13.82
CA ASP A 314 0.05 9.61 12.49
C ASP A 314 -0.70 8.83 11.40
N TRP A 315 -1.41 7.74 11.75
CA TRP A 315 -2.30 7.04 10.82
C TRP A 315 -3.24 6.10 11.58
N ARG A 316 -4.54 6.21 11.31
CA ARG A 316 -5.60 5.29 11.77
C ARG A 316 -6.61 5.04 10.66
N LEU A 317 -7.02 3.78 10.48
CA LEU A 317 -8.21 3.41 9.69
C LEU A 317 -9.31 2.94 10.64
N GLY A 318 -10.45 3.65 10.64
CA GLY A 318 -11.50 3.48 11.64
C GLY A 318 -12.80 2.83 11.17
N SER A 319 -12.99 2.56 9.87
CA SER A 319 -14.26 2.01 9.36
C SER A 319 -14.14 1.38 7.97
N PHE A 320 -14.96 0.35 7.71
CA PHE A 320 -15.15 -0.25 6.37
C PHE A 320 -15.48 0.78 5.28
N PHE A 321 -15.16 0.46 4.03
CA PHE A 321 -15.34 1.34 2.87
C PHE A 321 -16.74 1.31 2.25
N THR A 322 -17.61 0.41 2.71
CA THR A 322 -19.00 0.20 2.25
C THR A 322 -20.01 0.32 3.39
N ASN A 323 -21.22 0.80 3.12
CA ASN A 323 -22.28 0.93 4.12
C ASN A 323 -22.70 -0.42 4.75
N THR A 324 -22.67 -1.53 4.00
CA THR A 324 -22.98 -2.86 4.57
C THR A 324 -21.92 -3.32 5.55
N GLY A 325 -20.64 -3.22 5.18
CA GLY A 325 -19.52 -3.48 6.09
C GLY A 325 -19.62 -2.68 7.39
N GLN A 326 -19.91 -1.37 7.32
CA GLN A 326 -20.08 -0.52 8.51
C GLN A 326 -21.30 -0.88 9.38
N ARG A 327 -22.38 -1.41 8.80
CA ARG A 327 -23.58 -1.85 9.54
C ARG A 327 -23.37 -3.19 10.25
N ARG A 328 -22.62 -4.11 9.61
CA ARG A 328 -22.23 -5.42 10.17
C ARG A 328 -21.16 -5.25 11.25
N VAL A 329 -20.09 -4.53 10.92
CA VAL A 329 -18.93 -4.27 11.78
C VAL A 329 -18.79 -2.76 12.00
N PRO A 330 -19.32 -2.21 13.11
CA PRO A 330 -19.24 -0.78 13.40
C PRO A 330 -17.79 -0.28 13.47
N GLY A 331 -17.55 0.89 12.88
CA GLY A 331 -16.26 1.57 13.00
C GLY A 331 -16.06 2.27 14.34
N GLY A 332 -14.84 2.74 14.60
CA GLY A 332 -14.48 3.48 15.82
C GLY A 332 -13.28 4.42 15.64
N GLY A 333 -13.31 5.58 16.33
CA GLY A 333 -12.22 6.55 16.38
C GLY A 333 -11.95 7.35 15.09
N GLY A 334 -12.73 7.14 14.02
CA GLY A 334 -12.55 7.82 12.74
C GLY A 334 -11.31 7.36 11.95
N SER A 335 -11.12 7.94 10.75
CA SER A 335 -9.99 7.63 9.87
C SER A 335 -9.21 8.90 9.54
N PHE A 336 -7.93 8.95 9.90
CA PHE A 336 -7.04 10.08 9.68
C PHE A 336 -5.61 9.60 9.41
N ALA A 337 -4.79 10.42 8.74
CA ALA A 337 -3.36 10.20 8.57
C ALA A 337 -2.61 11.52 8.41
N THR A 338 -1.32 11.50 8.74
CA THR A 338 -0.36 12.58 8.52
C THR A 338 0.56 12.22 7.34
N PRO A 339 1.09 13.21 6.58
CA PRO A 339 2.12 12.95 5.59
C PRO A 339 3.32 12.19 6.17
N ARG A 340 3.74 12.52 7.40
CA ARG A 340 4.86 11.85 8.08
C ARG A 340 4.59 10.36 8.33
N GLY A 341 3.40 10.01 8.84
CA GLY A 341 3.01 8.62 9.07
C GLY A 341 2.96 7.78 7.80
N LEU A 342 2.42 8.35 6.73
CA LEU A 342 2.35 7.70 5.42
C LEU A 342 3.73 7.56 4.75
N LEU A 343 4.62 8.53 4.92
CA LEU A 343 6.00 8.41 4.47
C LEU A 343 6.77 7.35 5.25
N LEU A 344 6.51 7.21 6.56
CA LEU A 344 7.15 6.19 7.39
C LEU A 344 6.73 4.79 6.96
N PHE A 345 5.46 4.61 6.57
CA PHE A 345 5.02 3.39 5.90
C PHE A 345 5.82 3.09 4.62
N LEU A 346 6.01 4.07 3.73
CA LEU A 346 6.81 3.86 2.50
C LEU A 346 8.27 3.48 2.82
N LEU A 347 8.87 4.10 3.84
CA LEU A 347 10.22 3.76 4.29
C LEU A 347 10.29 2.33 4.84
N ARG A 348 9.30 1.91 5.64
CA ARG A 348 9.20 0.52 6.13
C ARG A 348 8.97 -0.48 5.01
N LEU A 349 8.24 -0.09 3.96
CA LEU A 349 8.03 -0.87 2.75
C LEU A 349 9.36 -1.14 2.04
N GLU A 350 10.12 -0.08 1.72
CA GLU A 350 11.45 -0.20 1.09
C GLU A 350 12.48 -0.95 1.96
N GLN A 351 12.30 -0.98 3.28
CA GLN A 351 13.13 -1.75 4.22
C GLN A 351 12.79 -3.24 4.32
N GLY A 352 11.69 -3.71 3.74
CA GLY A 352 11.19 -5.08 3.96
C GLY A 352 10.57 -5.31 5.34
N ARG A 353 10.14 -4.24 6.02
CA ARG A 353 9.78 -4.22 7.45
C ARG A 353 8.35 -3.74 7.71
N VAL A 354 7.42 -4.00 6.79
CA VAL A 354 5.98 -3.78 7.04
C VAL A 354 5.36 -4.98 7.74
N ILE A 355 5.70 -6.19 7.29
CA ILE A 355 5.42 -7.47 7.95
C ILE A 355 6.71 -8.30 7.90
N ASP A 356 7.07 -8.73 6.70
CA ASP A 356 8.31 -9.39 6.30
C ASP A 356 8.72 -8.91 4.89
N GLU A 357 9.88 -9.36 4.41
CA GLU A 357 10.46 -8.89 3.15
C GLU A 357 9.55 -9.19 1.95
N TRP A 358 9.07 -10.43 1.83
CA TRP A 358 8.19 -10.86 0.75
C TRP A 358 6.86 -10.09 0.76
N SER A 359 6.22 -9.96 1.93
CA SER A 359 4.95 -9.23 2.06
C SER A 359 5.11 -7.74 1.75
N SER A 360 6.24 -7.14 2.14
CA SER A 360 6.55 -5.74 1.81
C SER A 360 6.78 -5.56 0.30
N LEU A 361 7.52 -6.49 -0.33
CA LEU A 361 7.76 -6.48 -1.77
C LEU A 361 6.46 -6.68 -2.56
N GLU A 362 5.57 -7.56 -2.09
CA GLU A 362 4.27 -7.81 -2.71
C GLU A 362 3.33 -6.59 -2.62
N ILE A 363 3.26 -5.93 -1.45
CA ILE A 363 2.53 -4.65 -1.33
C ILE A 363 3.13 -3.58 -2.26
N LYS A 364 4.46 -3.52 -2.42
CA LYS A 364 5.11 -2.62 -3.39
C LYS A 364 4.72 -2.95 -4.84
N ARG A 365 4.71 -4.24 -5.23
CA ARG A 365 4.27 -4.70 -6.56
C ARG A 365 2.80 -4.34 -6.82
N LEU A 366 1.90 -4.58 -5.86
CA LEU A 366 0.49 -4.17 -5.93
C LEU A 366 0.32 -2.66 -6.15
N MET A 367 1.15 -1.82 -5.51
CA MET A 367 1.18 -0.38 -5.76
C MET A 367 1.71 -0.01 -7.15
N TYR A 368 2.66 -0.76 -7.70
CA TYR A 368 3.21 -0.54 -9.05
C TYR A 368 2.17 -0.77 -10.15
N MET A 369 1.49 -1.91 -10.11
CA MET A 369 0.65 -2.40 -11.20
C MET A 369 -0.69 -1.66 -11.33
N THR A 370 -0.87 -0.53 -10.65
CA THR A 370 -2.07 0.29 -10.72
C THR A 370 -2.34 0.68 -12.17
N GLU A 371 -3.41 0.13 -12.77
CA GLU A 371 -3.61 0.09 -14.25
C GLU A 371 -3.50 1.48 -14.89
N LYS A 372 -3.99 2.52 -14.21
CA LYS A 372 -3.97 3.91 -14.69
C LYS A 372 -3.28 4.80 -13.68
N ARG A 373 -2.18 5.44 -14.11
CA ARG A 373 -1.57 6.53 -13.35
C ARG A 373 -2.55 7.71 -13.22
N ILE A 374 -2.74 8.21 -12.00
CA ILE A 374 -3.65 9.32 -11.70
C ILE A 374 -3.03 10.30 -10.70
N ARG A 375 -3.48 11.56 -10.73
CA ARG A 375 -3.09 12.63 -9.78
C ARG A 375 -1.58 12.80 -9.77
N TYR A 376 -0.91 12.67 -8.61
CA TYR A 376 0.55 12.73 -8.48
C TYR A 376 1.27 11.84 -9.52
N ALA A 377 0.87 10.57 -9.63
CA ALA A 377 1.51 9.60 -10.52
C ALA A 377 1.28 9.89 -12.02
N SER A 378 0.25 10.67 -12.37
CA SER A 378 -0.04 11.04 -13.77
C SER A 378 0.77 12.25 -14.26
N ALA A 379 1.72 12.77 -13.49
CA ALA A 379 2.57 13.87 -13.94
C ALA A 379 3.37 13.46 -15.19
N PRO A 380 3.30 14.21 -16.31
CA PRO A 380 3.99 13.83 -17.56
C PRO A 380 5.49 13.62 -17.39
N ARG A 381 6.12 14.38 -16.49
CA ARG A 381 7.54 14.28 -16.13
C ARG A 381 7.92 12.95 -15.48
N LEU A 382 6.97 12.22 -14.90
CA LEU A 382 7.19 10.89 -14.31
C LEU A 382 6.97 9.74 -15.29
N SER A 383 6.68 10.00 -16.58
CA SER A 383 6.35 8.98 -17.59
C SER A 383 7.41 7.87 -17.71
N ASP A 384 8.68 8.23 -17.75
CA ASP A 384 9.81 7.29 -17.79
C ASP A 384 10.20 6.73 -16.42
N CYS A 385 9.70 7.30 -15.32
CA CYS A 385 9.99 6.83 -13.97
C CYS A 385 9.10 5.64 -13.58
N ALA A 386 9.64 4.68 -12.83
CA ALA A 386 8.82 3.69 -12.13
C ALA A 386 8.16 4.35 -10.91
N VAL A 387 6.83 4.23 -10.83
CA VAL A 387 6.00 4.93 -9.83
C VAL A 387 5.10 3.92 -9.15
N TYR A 388 5.38 3.64 -7.88
CA TYR A 388 4.61 2.74 -7.03
C TYR A 388 3.74 3.61 -6.15
N PHE A 389 2.41 3.62 -6.34
CA PHE A 389 1.59 4.65 -5.73
C PHE A 389 0.24 4.16 -5.22
N LYS A 390 -0.31 4.90 -4.25
CA LYS A 390 -1.73 4.86 -3.90
C LYS A 390 -2.23 6.29 -3.77
N SER A 391 -3.48 6.50 -4.14
CA SER A 391 -4.13 7.80 -3.97
C SER A 391 -5.56 7.67 -3.46
N GLY A 392 -5.99 8.66 -2.69
CA GLY A 392 -7.31 8.79 -2.11
C GLY A 392 -7.86 10.20 -2.31
N SER A 393 -9.18 10.31 -2.40
CA SER A 393 -9.88 11.59 -2.53
C SER A 393 -11.22 11.52 -1.81
N LEU A 394 -11.61 12.59 -1.13
CA LEU A 394 -12.94 12.76 -0.55
C LEU A 394 -13.32 14.23 -0.66
N TYR A 395 -14.34 14.54 -1.45
CA TYR A 395 -14.85 15.91 -1.58
C TYR A 395 -16.33 15.97 -1.24
N ARG A 396 -16.75 17.06 -0.62
CA ARG A 396 -18.15 17.38 -0.33
C ARG A 396 -18.42 18.82 -0.73
N CYS A 397 -19.63 19.06 -1.20
CA CYS A 397 -20.10 20.37 -1.60
C CYS A 397 -21.27 20.82 -0.73
N GLN A 398 -21.43 22.13 -0.62
CA GLN A 398 -22.57 22.80 -0.01
C GLN A 398 -23.01 23.97 -0.93
N PRO A 399 -24.28 24.41 -0.88
CA PRO A 399 -24.73 25.55 -1.69
C PRO A 399 -23.90 26.80 -1.43
N GLU A 400 -23.42 27.45 -2.49
CA GLU A 400 -22.63 28.68 -2.44
C GLU A 400 -22.85 29.47 -3.75
N PRO A 401 -23.28 30.74 -3.70
CA PRO A 401 -23.49 31.55 -4.90
C PRO A 401 -22.22 31.66 -5.77
N GLY A 402 -22.37 31.45 -7.08
CA GLY A 402 -21.25 31.50 -8.04
C GLY A 402 -20.32 30.27 -8.03
N PHE A 403 -20.52 29.30 -7.14
CA PHE A 403 -19.70 28.08 -7.09
C PHE A 403 -20.42 26.87 -7.70
N GLN A 404 -19.79 26.26 -8.70
CA GLN A 404 -20.20 24.96 -9.23
C GLN A 404 -19.31 23.85 -8.65
N CYS A 405 -19.95 22.92 -7.93
CA CYS A 405 -19.35 21.68 -7.43
C CYS A 405 -18.79 20.83 -8.59
N GLY A 406 -17.63 20.21 -8.40
CA GLY A 406 -17.02 19.36 -9.41
C GLY A 406 -16.17 18.23 -8.82
N LYS A 407 -15.75 17.30 -9.68
CA LYS A 407 -14.91 16.17 -9.27
C LYS A 407 -13.59 16.69 -8.69
N TYR A 408 -13.28 16.31 -7.45
CA TYR A 408 -12.11 16.79 -6.70
C TYR A 408 -12.07 18.32 -6.51
N LYS A 409 -13.24 18.96 -6.55
CA LYS A 409 -13.45 20.40 -6.42
C LYS A 409 -14.65 20.64 -5.48
N GLY A 410 -14.49 20.29 -4.21
CA GLY A 410 -15.46 20.56 -3.14
C GLY A 410 -15.24 21.90 -2.45
N ASN A 411 -16.30 22.50 -1.90
CA ASN A 411 -16.27 23.75 -1.12
C ASN A 411 -16.59 23.56 0.38
N ARG A 412 -16.92 22.33 0.81
CA ARG A 412 -17.04 21.97 2.23
C ARG A 412 -15.84 21.12 2.68
N ASP A 413 -15.52 20.11 1.89
CA ASP A 413 -14.33 19.26 2.04
C ASP A 413 -13.75 19.01 0.65
N ASN A 414 -12.44 18.92 0.51
CA ASN A 414 -11.78 18.61 -0.76
C ASN A 414 -10.45 17.88 -0.55
N TYR A 415 -10.49 16.80 0.23
CA TYR A 415 -9.33 15.97 0.54
C TYR A 415 -8.77 15.32 -0.73
N MET A 416 -7.47 15.47 -0.93
CA MET A 416 -6.70 14.77 -1.95
C MET A 416 -5.38 14.29 -1.36
N ASN A 417 -5.11 12.99 -1.48
CA ASN A 417 -3.94 12.35 -0.90
C ASN A 417 -3.23 11.51 -1.94
N SER A 418 -1.90 11.51 -1.91
CA SER A 418 -1.06 10.73 -2.80
C SER A 418 0.17 10.26 -2.05
N VAL A 419 0.42 8.96 -2.05
CA VAL A 419 1.68 8.37 -1.61
C VAL A 419 2.34 7.74 -2.83
N ALA A 420 3.65 7.94 -2.99
CA ALA A 420 4.41 7.33 -4.07
C ALA A 420 5.86 7.03 -3.66
N ILE A 421 6.37 5.90 -4.15
CA ILE A 421 7.80 5.69 -4.39
C ILE A 421 8.03 6.03 -5.87
N VAL A 422 9.09 6.78 -6.16
CA VAL A 422 9.50 7.14 -7.53
C VAL A 422 10.95 6.71 -7.74
N GLU A 423 11.16 5.81 -8.69
CA GLU A 423 12.47 5.35 -9.15
C GLU A 423 12.70 5.92 -10.55
N ARG A 424 13.71 6.79 -10.69
CA ARG A 424 14.01 7.50 -11.93
C ARG A 424 15.03 6.71 -12.79
N PRO A 425 15.04 6.90 -14.12
CA PRO A 425 16.02 6.25 -15.01
C PRO A 425 17.49 6.60 -14.73
N ASP A 426 17.76 7.73 -14.07
CA ASP A 426 19.09 8.17 -13.66
C ASP A 426 19.55 7.54 -12.32
N GLY A 427 18.76 6.64 -11.74
CA GLY A 427 19.05 5.96 -10.47
C GLY A 427 18.65 6.74 -9.23
N LYS A 428 18.13 7.98 -9.35
CA LYS A 428 17.59 8.72 -8.20
C LYS A 428 16.28 8.07 -7.72
N ILE A 429 16.12 7.94 -6.41
CA ILE A 429 14.94 7.30 -5.79
C ILE A 429 14.39 8.18 -4.67
N TYR A 430 13.10 8.46 -4.66
CA TYR A 430 12.46 9.22 -3.59
C TYR A 430 11.08 8.70 -3.19
N LEU A 431 10.74 8.93 -1.92
CA LEU A 431 9.48 8.57 -1.27
C LEU A 431 8.73 9.85 -0.95
N VAL A 432 7.44 9.90 -1.23
CA VAL A 432 6.62 11.10 -1.03
C VAL A 432 5.23 10.77 -0.49
N ALA A 433 4.79 11.56 0.49
CA ALA A 433 3.42 11.64 0.93
C ALA A 433 2.94 13.10 0.80
N LEU A 434 2.01 13.34 -0.12
CA LEU A 434 1.37 14.64 -0.35
C LEU A 434 -0.11 14.55 0.02
N MET A 435 -0.56 15.38 0.95
CA MET A 435 -1.94 15.46 1.41
C MET A 435 -2.44 16.90 1.30
N SER A 436 -3.73 17.09 1.02
CA SER A 436 -4.32 18.42 0.93
C SER A 436 -5.81 18.41 1.27
N ASN A 437 -6.34 19.57 1.67
CA ASN A 437 -7.77 19.85 1.77
C ASN A 437 -8.08 21.25 1.22
N VAL A 438 -7.63 21.54 -0.01
CA VAL A 438 -7.78 22.88 -0.60
C VAL A 438 -9.10 22.98 -1.33
N LEU A 439 -9.96 23.87 -0.86
CA LEU A 439 -11.33 24.02 -1.36
C LEU A 439 -11.39 24.69 -2.74
N ARG A 440 -12.48 24.44 -3.47
CA ARG A 440 -12.89 25.10 -4.73
C ARG A 440 -11.97 24.92 -5.95
N ILE A 441 -10.82 24.27 -5.81
CA ILE A 441 -9.89 23.94 -6.91
C ILE A 441 -9.89 22.44 -7.23
N ASN A 442 -9.46 22.05 -8.44
CA ASN A 442 -9.33 20.63 -8.80
C ASN A 442 -8.03 20.05 -8.22
N SER A 443 -8.10 19.51 -7.00
CA SER A 443 -6.92 19.03 -6.27
C SER A 443 -6.20 17.86 -6.97
N ALA A 444 -6.85 17.15 -7.91
CA ALA A 444 -6.19 16.10 -8.68
C ALA A 444 -5.16 16.66 -9.67
N VAL A 445 -5.49 17.79 -10.31
CA VAL A 445 -4.56 18.53 -11.19
C VAL A 445 -3.46 19.17 -10.36
N GLU A 446 -3.78 19.75 -9.20
CA GLU A 446 -2.73 20.32 -8.34
C GLU A 446 -1.74 19.28 -7.81
N HIS A 447 -2.17 18.07 -7.47
CA HIS A 447 -1.25 16.99 -7.10
C HIS A 447 -0.35 16.55 -8.28
N GLN A 448 -0.87 16.54 -9.51
CA GLN A 448 -0.10 16.27 -10.73
C GLN A 448 0.94 17.37 -11.01
N THR A 449 0.54 18.63 -10.82
CA THR A 449 1.39 19.82 -10.95
C THR A 449 2.48 19.83 -9.89
N LEU A 450 2.14 19.57 -8.63
CA LEU A 450 3.10 19.48 -7.51
C LEU A 450 4.11 18.35 -7.70
N ALA A 451 3.69 17.19 -8.22
CA ALA A 451 4.61 16.11 -8.56
C ALA A 451 5.69 16.54 -9.57
N THR A 452 5.30 17.32 -10.59
CA THR A 452 6.24 17.87 -11.59
C THR A 452 7.28 18.81 -10.96
N TYR A 453 6.88 19.63 -9.98
CA TYR A 453 7.80 20.51 -9.26
C TYR A 453 8.66 19.78 -8.23
N ILE A 454 8.12 18.80 -7.51
CA ILE A 454 8.85 17.98 -6.54
C ILE A 454 9.93 17.15 -7.24
N ASP A 455 9.60 16.49 -8.34
CA ASP A 455 10.60 15.75 -9.12
C ASP A 455 11.70 16.67 -9.69
N ARG A 456 11.35 17.90 -10.10
CA ARG A 456 12.36 18.91 -10.51
C ARG A 456 13.28 19.32 -9.35
N ILE A 457 12.81 19.33 -8.11
CA ILE A 457 13.64 19.60 -6.92
C ILE A 457 14.60 18.44 -6.64
N ILE A 458 14.19 17.19 -6.90
CA ILE A 458 15.05 16.00 -6.75
C ILE A 458 16.06 15.86 -7.92
N ASP A 459 15.69 16.32 -9.11
CA ASP A 459 16.57 16.38 -10.29
C ASP A 459 17.81 17.26 -10.07
N GLN A 460 17.70 18.24 -9.17
CA GLN A 460 18.72 19.20 -8.77
C GLN A 460 19.60 18.70 -7.60
#